data_AF-A0A9W4SQH0-F1
#
_entry.id   AF-A0A9W4SQH0-F1
#
_cell.length_a   1.000
_cell.length_b   1.000
_cell.length_c   1.000
_cell.angle_alpha   90.00
_cell.angle_beta   90.00
_cell.angle_gamma   90.00
#
_symmetry.space_group_name_H-M   'P 1'
#
loop_
_entity.id
_entity.type
_entity.pdbx_description
1 polymer ?
#
loop_
_entity_poly.entity_id
_entity_poly.type
_entity_poly.pdbx_seq_one_letter_code
_entity_poly.pdbx_strand_id
1 'polypeptide(L)'
;MSSLSLKQAEELAKTSPGEAEQIYKEILAQNAGNNENLARDQELALVNLGELYRDYRKPDELSNLIRSSRTFMASIVRAKTAKIVKTLIDLFSEIPESLPLQIEICKETIDWSVREKRIFLKQSLETRLVALELKRLDDKMVLVEVQLLESRVCHALRNLPKSRAALTSARTSANAIYCPPLLQAALDMQSGILHAEDKDYKTAYSYFYETLEGYSSQDDPRAILALKYMLLCKIMLNLSDDVYAIINGKLALRYAGREVDAMKAVATAHKNRSLNEFENALATYKDELGNDPIIRSHLAALYDTLLEQNLVRIIEPFSRVEISHVAEMVKLPTQQVETKLSQMILDKVFHGILDQGAGCLIVFDEPSQDLTYEATLETLKQMGNVVESLYEKAAKLS
;
A
#
# COMPACT_ATOMS: atom_id res chain seq x y z
N MET A 1 -17.30 -4.88 47.12
CA MET A 1 -17.88 -6.24 47.03
C MET A 1 -17.84 -6.80 45.61
N SER A 2 -17.89 -5.98 44.56
CA SER A 2 -17.93 -6.43 43.15
C SER A 2 -16.66 -7.13 42.63
N SER A 3 -15.47 -6.75 43.09
CA SER A 3 -14.21 -7.37 42.64
C SER A 3 -13.99 -8.79 43.17
N LEU A 4 -14.63 -9.16 44.29
CA LEU A 4 -14.56 -10.51 44.85
C LEU A 4 -15.51 -11.47 44.14
N SER A 5 -16.71 -11.00 43.75
CA SER A 5 -17.68 -11.81 43.01
C SER A 5 -17.21 -12.12 41.58
N LEU A 6 -16.45 -11.21 40.94
CA LEU A 6 -15.84 -11.45 39.63
C LEU A 6 -14.80 -12.57 39.66
N LYS A 7 -13.87 -12.55 40.64
CA LYS A 7 -12.85 -13.59 40.79
C LYS A 7 -13.46 -14.96 41.15
N GLN A 8 -14.49 -14.96 42.00
CA GLN A 8 -15.24 -16.17 42.30
C GLN A 8 -15.95 -16.72 41.06
N ALA A 9 -16.54 -15.85 40.24
CA ALA A 9 -17.17 -16.26 38.98
C ALA A 9 -16.16 -16.77 37.94
N GLU A 10 -14.94 -16.23 37.90
CA GLU A 10 -13.84 -16.72 37.04
C GLU A 10 -13.31 -18.09 37.48
N GLU A 11 -13.23 -18.34 38.79
CA GLU A 11 -12.86 -19.65 39.33
C GLU A 11 -13.97 -20.70 39.10
N LEU A 12 -15.24 -20.31 39.32
CA LEU A 12 -16.40 -21.17 39.11
C LEU A 12 -16.70 -21.41 37.63
N ALA A 13 -16.25 -20.55 36.71
CA ALA A 13 -16.37 -20.78 35.27
C ALA A 13 -15.71 -22.08 34.81
N LYS A 14 -14.73 -22.61 35.55
CA LYS A 14 -14.05 -23.88 35.25
C LYS A 14 -14.66 -25.10 35.94
N THR A 15 -15.38 -24.91 37.04
CA THR A 15 -15.86 -26.00 37.93
C THR A 15 -17.39 -26.15 37.94
N SER A 16 -18.17 -25.07 37.88
CA SER A 16 -19.64 -25.06 37.87
C SER A 16 -20.21 -23.92 36.99
N PRO A 17 -20.41 -24.15 35.67
CA PRO A 17 -20.79 -23.08 34.74
C PRO A 17 -22.17 -22.47 34.98
N GLY A 18 -23.12 -23.23 35.51
CA GLY A 18 -24.47 -22.71 35.81
C GLY A 18 -24.49 -21.70 36.96
N GLU A 19 -23.60 -21.87 37.95
CA GLU A 19 -23.48 -20.93 39.09
C GLU A 19 -22.71 -19.67 38.67
N ALA A 20 -21.67 -19.84 37.86
CA ALA A 20 -20.94 -18.71 37.26
C ALA A 20 -21.87 -17.84 36.39
N GLU A 21 -22.72 -18.45 35.56
CA GLU A 21 -23.72 -17.75 34.74
C GLU A 21 -24.68 -16.89 35.58
N GLN A 22 -25.14 -17.44 36.70
CA GLN A 22 -26.08 -16.75 37.59
C GLN A 22 -25.42 -15.55 38.29
N ILE A 23 -24.17 -15.71 38.74
CA ILE A 23 -23.38 -14.62 39.34
C ILE A 23 -23.10 -13.51 38.31
N TYR A 24 -22.76 -13.85 37.07
CA TYR A 24 -22.56 -12.84 36.02
C TYR A 24 -23.86 -12.10 35.67
N LYS A 25 -25.00 -12.80 35.60
CA LYS A 25 -26.32 -12.17 35.41
C LYS A 25 -26.70 -11.25 36.56
N GLU A 26 -26.39 -11.61 37.80
CA GLU A 26 -26.61 -10.75 38.97
C GLU A 26 -25.74 -9.49 38.94
N ILE A 27 -24.48 -9.59 38.50
CA ILE A 27 -23.58 -8.43 38.34
C ILE A 27 -24.09 -7.50 37.22
N LEU A 28 -24.61 -8.05 36.13
CA LEU A 28 -25.19 -7.29 35.02
C LEU A 28 -26.55 -6.66 35.37
N ALA A 29 -27.31 -7.24 36.30
CA ALA A 29 -28.59 -6.72 36.77
C ALA A 29 -28.46 -5.54 37.76
N GLN A 30 -27.27 -5.32 38.33
CA GLN A 30 -27.03 -4.16 39.18
C GLN A 30 -27.05 -2.87 38.33
N ASN A 31 -27.82 -1.86 38.71
CA ASN A 31 -27.80 -0.57 38.00
C ASN A 31 -26.51 0.18 38.35
N ALA A 32 -25.56 0.28 37.41
CA ALA A 32 -24.27 0.92 37.64
C ALA A 32 -24.33 2.44 37.89
N GLY A 33 -25.45 3.11 37.60
CA GLY A 33 -25.59 4.55 37.82
C GLY A 33 -24.40 5.34 37.24
N ASN A 34 -23.76 6.16 38.08
CA ASN A 34 -22.54 6.94 37.75
C ASN A 34 -21.23 6.34 38.31
N ASN A 35 -21.24 5.11 38.82
CA ASN A 35 -20.04 4.52 39.42
C ASN A 35 -19.14 3.85 38.37
N GLU A 36 -18.04 4.52 37.99
CA GLU A 36 -17.08 4.01 36.99
C GLU A 36 -16.51 2.63 37.33
N ASN A 37 -16.31 2.31 38.61
CA ASN A 37 -15.81 1.01 39.04
C ASN A 37 -16.83 -0.11 38.80
N LEU A 38 -18.12 0.14 39.02
CA LEU A 38 -19.18 -0.84 38.75
C LEU A 38 -19.38 -1.02 37.25
N ALA A 39 -19.29 0.05 36.46
CA ALA A 39 -19.34 -0.04 35.01
C ALA A 39 -18.18 -0.89 34.46
N ARG A 40 -16.97 -0.75 35.01
CA ARG A 40 -15.81 -1.58 34.63
C ARG A 40 -15.98 -3.05 35.00
N ASP A 41 -16.53 -3.32 36.18
CA ASP A 41 -16.82 -4.67 36.64
C ASP A 41 -17.92 -5.33 35.77
N GLN A 42 -18.90 -4.55 35.29
CA GLN A 42 -19.91 -4.99 34.33
C GLN A 42 -19.38 -5.22 32.92
N GLU A 43 -18.45 -4.37 32.46
CA GLU A 43 -17.75 -4.56 31.18
C GLU A 43 -17.00 -5.91 31.19
N LEU A 44 -16.28 -6.23 32.27
CA LEU A 44 -15.56 -7.49 32.44
C LEU A 44 -16.52 -8.67 32.57
N ALA A 45 -17.57 -8.55 33.39
CA ALA A 45 -18.60 -9.58 33.53
C ALA A 45 -19.26 -9.93 32.19
N LEU A 46 -19.54 -8.92 31.35
CA LEU A 46 -20.16 -9.12 30.05
C LEU A 46 -19.25 -9.90 29.08
N VAL A 47 -17.95 -9.58 29.05
CA VAL A 47 -16.98 -10.29 28.21
C VAL A 47 -16.75 -11.71 28.71
N ASN A 48 -16.53 -11.89 30.03
CA ASN A 48 -16.31 -13.20 30.64
C ASN A 48 -17.54 -14.12 30.49
N LEU A 49 -18.75 -13.58 30.60
CA LEU A 49 -19.98 -14.33 30.33
C LEU A 49 -20.10 -14.72 28.85
N GLY A 50 -19.64 -13.85 27.95
CA GLY A 50 -19.53 -14.16 26.51
C GLY A 50 -18.55 -15.30 26.25
N GLU A 51 -17.39 -15.29 26.91
CA GLU A 51 -16.39 -16.36 26.83
C GLU A 51 -16.91 -17.69 27.40
N LEU A 52 -17.67 -17.64 28.50
CA LEU A 52 -18.36 -18.80 29.05
C LEU A 52 -19.32 -19.41 28.01
N TYR A 53 -20.20 -18.60 27.40
CA TYR A 53 -21.12 -19.11 26.38
C TYR A 53 -20.43 -19.64 25.13
N ARG A 54 -19.25 -19.09 24.78
CA ARG A 54 -18.37 -19.66 23.75
C ARG A 54 -17.89 -21.06 24.15
N ASP A 55 -17.30 -21.20 25.33
CA ASP A 55 -16.69 -22.46 25.78
C ASP A 55 -17.72 -23.59 25.89
N TYR A 56 -18.95 -23.26 26.30
CA TYR A 56 -20.08 -24.19 26.37
C TYR A 56 -20.89 -24.33 25.08
N ARG A 57 -20.47 -23.68 23.98
CA ARG A 57 -21.11 -23.71 22.66
C ARG A 57 -22.61 -23.43 22.69
N LYS A 58 -23.02 -22.36 23.38
CA LYS A 58 -24.41 -21.93 23.46
C LYS A 58 -24.65 -20.63 22.65
N PRO A 59 -24.82 -20.73 21.32
CA PRO A 59 -24.93 -19.56 20.45
C PRO A 59 -26.21 -18.74 20.72
N ASP A 60 -27.32 -19.39 21.08
CA ASP A 60 -28.59 -18.72 21.36
C ASP A 60 -28.53 -17.87 22.63
N GLU A 61 -27.88 -18.36 23.69
CA GLU A 61 -27.71 -17.61 24.94
C GLU A 61 -26.77 -16.40 24.74
N LEU A 62 -25.72 -16.55 23.94
CA LEU A 62 -24.84 -15.44 23.55
C LEU A 62 -25.58 -14.38 22.72
N SER A 63 -26.50 -14.80 21.83
CA SER A 63 -27.34 -13.87 21.06
C SER A 63 -28.24 -13.03 21.95
N ASN A 64 -28.85 -13.67 22.95
CA ASN A 64 -29.72 -13.02 23.92
C ASN A 64 -28.93 -12.10 24.85
N LEU A 65 -27.69 -12.45 25.19
CA LEU A 65 -26.78 -11.58 25.93
C LEU A 65 -26.48 -10.30 25.16
N ILE A 66 -26.21 -10.37 23.85
CA ILE A 66 -25.97 -9.17 23.03
C ILE A 66 -27.24 -8.31 22.97
N ARG A 67 -28.42 -8.92 22.84
CA ARG A 67 -29.70 -8.18 22.81
C ARG A 67 -30.00 -7.48 24.14
N SER A 68 -29.83 -8.18 25.26
CA SER A 68 -30.10 -7.63 26.61
C SER A 68 -29.08 -6.58 27.04
N SER A 69 -27.82 -6.68 26.58
CA SER A 69 -26.76 -5.73 26.91
C SER A 69 -26.81 -4.44 26.08
N ARG A 70 -27.69 -4.28 25.08
CA ARG A 70 -27.80 -3.05 24.26
C ARG A 70 -28.09 -1.79 25.09
N THR A 71 -28.90 -1.91 26.14
CA THR A 71 -29.25 -0.80 27.04
C THR A 71 -28.04 -0.36 27.87
N PHE A 72 -27.25 -1.31 28.38
CA PHE A 72 -25.98 -1.03 29.06
C PHE A 72 -24.91 -0.46 28.10
N MET A 73 -24.83 -1.00 26.88
CA MET A 73 -23.91 -0.53 25.85
C MET A 73 -24.23 0.90 25.37
N ALA A 74 -25.48 1.34 25.51
CA ALA A 74 -25.90 2.71 25.24
C ALA A 74 -25.38 3.71 26.30
N SER A 75 -25.27 3.30 27.57
CA SER A 75 -24.87 4.18 28.68
C SER A 75 -23.35 4.36 28.84
N ILE A 76 -22.54 3.43 28.30
CA ILE A 76 -21.07 3.51 28.33
C ILE A 76 -20.47 4.34 27.18
N VAL A 77 -19.18 4.70 27.33
CA VAL A 77 -18.41 5.47 26.35
C VAL A 77 -18.30 4.73 25.00
N ARG A 78 -18.54 5.47 23.90
CA ARG A 78 -18.61 4.94 22.52
C ARG A 78 -17.44 4.03 22.10
N ALA A 79 -16.20 4.40 22.45
CA ALA A 79 -15.01 3.63 22.08
C ALA A 79 -14.96 2.25 22.78
N LYS A 80 -15.36 2.21 24.06
CA LYS A 80 -15.42 0.97 24.83
C LYS A 80 -16.52 0.05 24.32
N THR A 81 -17.70 0.59 24.00
CA THR A 81 -18.77 -0.19 23.38
C THR A 81 -18.31 -0.84 22.10
N ALA A 82 -17.61 -0.09 21.24
CA ALA A 82 -17.14 -0.63 19.96
C ALA A 82 -16.15 -1.79 20.15
N LYS A 83 -15.33 -1.76 21.21
CA LYS A 83 -14.43 -2.88 21.55
C LYS A 83 -15.23 -4.09 22.02
N ILE A 84 -16.14 -3.90 22.97
CA ILE A 84 -16.96 -4.98 23.56
C ILE A 84 -17.83 -5.66 22.48
N VAL A 85 -18.54 -4.88 21.66
CA VAL A 85 -19.39 -5.42 20.58
C VAL A 85 -18.57 -6.24 19.60
N LYS A 86 -17.37 -5.78 19.21
CA LYS A 86 -16.49 -6.55 18.33
C LYS A 86 -16.05 -7.86 18.98
N THR A 87 -15.57 -7.81 20.23
CA THR A 87 -15.16 -9.00 20.97
C THR A 87 -16.30 -10.02 21.07
N LEU A 88 -17.51 -9.59 21.45
CA LEU A 88 -18.66 -10.49 21.56
C LEU A 88 -19.06 -11.11 20.21
N ILE A 89 -19.00 -10.35 19.12
CA ILE A 89 -19.28 -10.87 17.78
C ILE A 89 -18.17 -11.83 17.32
N ASP A 90 -16.92 -11.58 17.69
CA ASP A 90 -15.78 -12.43 17.34
C ASP A 90 -15.82 -13.78 18.07
N LEU A 91 -16.35 -13.83 19.29
CA LEU A 91 -16.54 -15.08 20.05
C LEU A 91 -17.46 -16.09 19.33
N PHE A 92 -18.41 -15.64 18.51
CA PHE A 92 -19.22 -16.55 17.69
C PHE A 92 -18.37 -17.31 16.66
N SER A 93 -17.30 -16.70 16.14
CA SER A 93 -16.45 -17.35 15.13
C SER A 93 -15.70 -18.57 15.64
N GLU A 94 -15.61 -18.76 16.96
CA GLU A 94 -15.00 -19.93 17.60
C GLU A 94 -16.02 -21.07 17.84
N ILE A 95 -17.33 -20.81 17.66
CA ILE A 95 -18.40 -21.81 17.81
C ILE A 95 -18.76 -22.41 16.44
N PRO A 96 -18.66 -23.74 16.24
CA PRO A 96 -19.07 -24.39 14.99
C PRO A 96 -20.58 -24.24 14.72
N GLU A 97 -20.97 -24.14 13.44
CA GLU A 97 -22.35 -23.94 12.94
C GLU A 97 -23.07 -22.63 13.33
N SER A 98 -22.39 -21.66 13.94
CA SER A 98 -23.01 -20.41 14.40
C SER A 98 -23.10 -19.29 13.34
N LEU A 99 -22.56 -19.50 12.13
CA LEU A 99 -22.45 -18.47 11.08
C LEU A 99 -23.80 -17.79 10.71
N PRO A 100 -24.93 -18.51 10.56
CA PRO A 100 -26.21 -17.89 10.22
C PRO A 100 -26.69 -16.94 11.33
N LEU A 101 -26.56 -17.39 12.59
CA LEU A 101 -26.95 -16.61 13.76
C LEU A 101 -26.02 -15.40 13.96
N GLN A 102 -24.71 -15.56 13.72
CA GLN A 102 -23.74 -14.47 13.77
C GLN A 102 -24.08 -13.35 12.76
N ILE A 103 -24.53 -13.71 11.56
CA ILE A 103 -24.96 -12.75 10.53
C ILE A 103 -26.23 -12.01 10.94
N GLU A 104 -27.23 -12.73 11.47
CA GLU A 104 -28.47 -12.13 11.97
C GLU A 104 -28.18 -11.10 13.07
N ILE A 105 -27.40 -11.48 14.08
CA ILE A 105 -27.00 -10.60 15.18
C ILE A 105 -26.19 -9.41 14.66
N CYS A 106 -25.29 -9.61 13.70
CA CYS A 106 -24.51 -8.53 13.11
C CYS A 106 -25.43 -7.50 12.41
N LYS A 107 -26.42 -7.95 11.63
CA LYS A 107 -27.42 -7.09 10.99
C LYS A 107 -28.24 -6.32 12.02
N GLU A 108 -28.75 -6.98 13.05
CA GLU A 108 -29.49 -6.30 14.11
C GLU A 108 -28.64 -5.27 14.86
N THR A 109 -27.36 -5.55 15.06
CA THR A 109 -26.43 -4.64 15.76
C THR A 109 -26.03 -3.45 14.89
N ILE A 110 -26.00 -3.62 13.56
CA ILE A 110 -25.89 -2.52 12.59
C ILE A 110 -27.12 -1.63 12.68
N ASP A 111 -28.34 -2.20 12.65
CA ASP A 111 -29.58 -1.43 12.77
C ASP A 111 -29.64 -0.63 14.09
N TRP A 112 -29.21 -1.25 15.19
CA TRP A 112 -29.08 -0.56 16.47
C TRP A 112 -28.04 0.57 16.41
N SER A 113 -26.88 0.34 15.79
CA SER A 113 -25.83 1.35 15.63
C SER A 113 -26.27 2.55 14.79
N VAL A 114 -27.16 2.33 13.80
CA VAL A 114 -27.79 3.40 13.01
C VAL A 114 -28.74 4.22 13.87
N ARG A 115 -29.60 3.58 14.68
CA ARG A 115 -30.53 4.27 15.59
C ARG A 115 -29.79 5.13 16.62
N GLU A 116 -28.69 4.61 17.17
CA GLU A 116 -27.84 5.30 18.15
C GLU A 116 -26.84 6.30 17.54
N LYS A 117 -26.86 6.51 16.21
CA LYS A 117 -25.95 7.40 15.46
C LYS A 117 -24.45 7.11 15.69
N ARG A 118 -24.07 5.83 15.77
CA ARG A 118 -22.67 5.38 16.00
C ARG A 118 -21.97 5.02 14.68
N ILE A 119 -21.51 6.02 13.94
CA ILE A 119 -20.98 5.88 12.56
C ILE A 119 -19.77 4.93 12.47
N PHE A 120 -18.77 5.07 13.34
CA PHE A 120 -17.56 4.22 13.30
C PHE A 120 -17.85 2.76 13.66
N LEU A 121 -18.79 2.53 14.58
CA LEU A 121 -19.22 1.18 14.94
C LEU A 121 -19.97 0.55 13.76
N LYS A 122 -20.89 1.29 13.15
CA LYS A 122 -21.60 0.89 11.93
C LYS A 122 -20.62 0.47 10.84
N GLN A 123 -19.68 1.34 10.44
CA GLN A 123 -18.70 1.04 9.39
C GLN A 123 -17.90 -0.22 9.69
N SER A 124 -17.44 -0.37 10.93
CA SER A 124 -16.69 -1.56 11.33
C SER A 124 -17.52 -2.83 11.30
N LEU A 125 -18.81 -2.76 11.66
CA LEU A 125 -19.73 -3.90 11.62
C LEU A 125 -20.13 -4.23 10.18
N GLU A 126 -20.28 -3.25 9.30
CA GLU A 126 -20.52 -3.47 7.87
C GLU A 126 -19.33 -4.18 7.22
N THR A 127 -18.09 -3.76 7.49
CA THR A 127 -16.90 -4.50 7.03
C THR A 127 -16.90 -5.94 7.55
N ARG A 128 -17.32 -6.15 8.80
CA ARG A 128 -17.39 -7.49 9.41
C ARG A 128 -18.50 -8.34 8.80
N LEU A 129 -19.67 -7.75 8.53
CA LEU A 129 -20.80 -8.41 7.88
C LEU A 129 -20.42 -8.87 6.48
N VAL A 130 -19.72 -8.03 5.70
CA VAL A 130 -19.18 -8.41 4.38
C VAL A 130 -18.26 -9.62 4.52
N ALA A 131 -17.33 -9.60 5.48
CA ALA A 131 -16.45 -10.75 5.72
C ALA A 131 -17.19 -12.04 6.15
N LEU A 132 -18.26 -11.92 6.95
CA LEU A 132 -19.06 -13.06 7.41
C LEU A 132 -19.95 -13.64 6.31
N GLU A 133 -20.59 -12.80 5.51
CA GLU A 133 -21.37 -13.23 4.34
C GLU A 133 -20.47 -13.89 3.28
N LEU A 134 -19.24 -13.36 3.08
CA LEU A 134 -18.23 -13.99 2.22
C LEU A 134 -17.80 -15.36 2.73
N LYS A 135 -17.65 -15.53 4.06
CA LYS A 135 -17.39 -16.85 4.67
C LYS A 135 -18.56 -17.81 4.54
N ARG A 136 -19.80 -17.31 4.65
CA ARG A 136 -21.01 -18.13 4.51
C ARG A 136 -21.20 -18.64 3.08
N LEU A 137 -20.87 -17.81 2.09
CA LEU A 137 -21.08 -18.16 0.69
C LEU A 137 -20.03 -19.17 0.16
N ASP A 138 -18.89 -19.36 0.86
CA ASP A 138 -17.73 -20.15 0.41
C ASP A 138 -17.29 -19.82 -1.03
N ASP A 139 -17.74 -18.66 -1.53
CA ASP A 139 -17.52 -18.19 -2.87
C ASP A 139 -16.21 -17.42 -2.87
N LYS A 140 -15.15 -18.21 -2.92
CA LYS A 140 -13.78 -17.70 -2.94
C LYS A 140 -13.54 -16.76 -4.13
N MET A 141 -14.37 -16.78 -5.18
CA MET A 141 -14.27 -15.83 -6.30
C MET A 141 -14.61 -14.41 -5.85
N VAL A 142 -15.72 -14.24 -5.12
CA VAL A 142 -16.12 -12.92 -4.58
C VAL A 142 -15.10 -12.45 -3.54
N LEU A 143 -14.49 -13.36 -2.78
CA LEU A 143 -13.40 -13.02 -1.85
C LEU A 143 -12.19 -12.41 -2.59
N VAL A 144 -11.78 -13.00 -3.72
CA VAL A 144 -10.69 -12.48 -4.54
C VAL A 144 -11.02 -11.08 -5.07
N GLU A 145 -12.26 -10.85 -5.52
CA GLU A 145 -12.71 -9.53 -5.99
C GLU A 145 -12.65 -8.47 -4.88
N VAL A 146 -13.07 -8.82 -3.67
CA VAL A 146 -13.04 -7.93 -2.51
C VAL A 146 -11.59 -7.61 -2.09
N GLN A 147 -10.71 -8.60 -2.07
CA GLN A 147 -9.29 -8.39 -1.76
C GLN A 147 -8.58 -7.56 -2.82
N LEU A 148 -8.91 -7.76 -4.11
CA LEU A 148 -8.42 -6.92 -5.19
C LEU A 148 -8.90 -5.48 -5.05
N LEU A 149 -10.17 -5.27 -4.69
CA LEU A 149 -10.72 -3.95 -4.43
C LEU A 149 -10.04 -3.30 -3.22
N GLU A 150 -9.78 -4.05 -2.15
CA GLU A 150 -9.02 -3.56 -0.99
C GLU A 150 -7.62 -3.11 -1.40
N SER A 151 -6.92 -3.87 -2.25
CA SER A 151 -5.62 -3.48 -2.78
C SER A 151 -5.71 -2.15 -3.54
N ARG A 152 -6.69 -2.00 -4.44
CA ARG A 152 -6.91 -0.76 -5.20
C ARG A 152 -7.18 0.45 -4.32
N VAL A 153 -8.02 0.30 -3.30
CA VAL A 153 -8.33 1.37 -2.34
C VAL A 153 -7.10 1.74 -1.52
N CYS A 154 -6.33 0.75 -1.06
CA CYS A 154 -5.09 1.01 -0.31
C CYS A 154 -4.04 1.73 -1.16
N HIS A 155 -3.90 1.37 -2.43
CA HIS A 155 -3.04 2.07 -3.38
C HIS A 155 -3.51 3.52 -3.61
N ALA A 156 -4.82 3.76 -3.79
CA ALA A 156 -5.37 5.11 -3.91
C ALA A 156 -5.10 5.97 -2.65
N LEU A 157 -5.08 5.35 -1.47
CA LEU A 157 -4.70 5.98 -0.19
C LEU A 157 -3.17 6.10 0.02
N ARG A 158 -2.35 5.72 -0.97
CA ARG A 158 -0.87 5.68 -0.89
C ARG A 158 -0.31 4.78 0.22
N ASN A 159 -1.09 3.80 0.68
CA ASN A 159 -0.61 2.77 1.61
C ASN A 159 -0.12 1.52 0.84
N LEU A 160 1.10 1.61 0.31
CA LEU A 160 1.71 0.56 -0.52
C LEU A 160 1.90 -0.78 0.23
N PRO A 161 2.39 -0.81 1.49
CA PRO A 161 2.56 -2.07 2.21
C PRO A 161 1.25 -2.83 2.39
N LYS A 162 0.16 -2.14 2.75
CA LYS A 162 -1.15 -2.77 2.90
C LYS A 162 -1.72 -3.20 1.55
N SER A 163 -1.52 -2.41 0.50
CA SER A 163 -1.92 -2.77 -0.87
C SER A 163 -1.26 -4.07 -1.33
N ARG A 164 0.04 -4.27 -1.04
CA ARG A 164 0.77 -5.50 -1.35
C ARG A 164 0.27 -6.68 -0.54
N ALA A 165 0.06 -6.49 0.77
CA ALA A 165 -0.47 -7.55 1.62
C ALA A 165 -1.84 -8.07 1.12
N ALA A 166 -2.76 -7.15 0.80
CA ALA A 166 -4.07 -7.48 0.24
C ALA A 166 -3.96 -8.21 -1.12
N LEU A 167 -3.02 -7.79 -1.98
CA LEU A 167 -2.80 -8.44 -3.27
C LEU A 167 -2.19 -9.85 -3.12
N THR A 168 -1.25 -10.05 -2.20
CA THR A 168 -0.69 -11.38 -1.90
C THR A 168 -1.78 -12.32 -1.39
N SER A 169 -2.68 -11.82 -0.53
CA SER A 169 -3.87 -12.56 -0.12
C SER A 169 -4.77 -12.89 -1.33
N ALA A 170 -5.05 -11.91 -2.19
CA ALA A 170 -5.85 -12.11 -3.41
C ALA A 170 -5.28 -13.19 -4.32
N ARG A 171 -3.96 -13.18 -4.57
CA ARG A 171 -3.29 -14.21 -5.40
C ARG A 171 -3.30 -15.59 -4.74
N THR A 172 -3.15 -15.66 -3.42
CA THR A 172 -3.20 -16.94 -2.69
C THR A 172 -4.60 -17.55 -2.77
N SER A 173 -5.63 -16.73 -2.59
CA SER A 173 -7.03 -17.14 -2.76
C SER A 173 -7.35 -17.47 -4.22
N ALA A 174 -6.81 -16.73 -5.18
CA ALA A 174 -6.95 -16.98 -6.60
C ALA A 174 -6.33 -18.31 -7.02
N ASN A 175 -5.11 -18.63 -6.57
CA ASN A 175 -4.44 -19.90 -6.88
C ASN A 175 -5.18 -21.13 -6.34
N ALA A 176 -5.98 -20.97 -5.28
CA ALA A 176 -6.81 -22.02 -4.72
C ALA A 176 -8.07 -22.32 -5.55
N ILE A 177 -8.32 -21.53 -6.60
CA ILE A 177 -9.48 -21.60 -7.48
C ILE A 177 -8.98 -21.55 -8.93
N TYR A 178 -9.76 -22.04 -9.88
CA TYR A 178 -9.52 -21.69 -11.27
C TYR A 178 -10.18 -20.33 -11.56
N CYS A 179 -9.42 -19.24 -11.48
CA CYS A 179 -9.96 -17.89 -11.70
C CYS A 179 -10.30 -17.63 -13.19
N PRO A 180 -11.41 -16.93 -13.47
CA PRO A 180 -11.73 -16.49 -14.83
C PRO A 180 -10.62 -15.61 -15.43
N PRO A 181 -10.37 -15.67 -16.75
CA PRO A 181 -9.30 -14.90 -17.41
C PRO A 181 -9.35 -13.39 -17.14
N LEU A 182 -10.55 -12.80 -17.06
CA LEU A 182 -10.73 -11.38 -16.78
C LEU A 182 -10.31 -10.99 -15.36
N LEU A 183 -10.57 -11.86 -14.37
CA LEU A 183 -10.18 -11.63 -12.98
C LEU A 183 -8.67 -11.82 -12.80
N GLN A 184 -8.11 -12.83 -13.47
CA GLN A 184 -6.66 -13.05 -13.52
C GLN A 184 -5.94 -11.83 -14.11
N ALA A 185 -6.40 -11.34 -15.26
CA ALA A 185 -5.86 -10.12 -15.88
C ALA A 185 -5.98 -8.89 -14.95
N ALA A 186 -7.05 -8.78 -14.16
CA ALA A 186 -7.19 -7.69 -13.19
C ALA A 186 -6.21 -7.80 -12.01
N LEU A 187 -5.90 -9.02 -11.54
CA LEU A 187 -4.88 -9.27 -10.52
C LEU A 187 -3.47 -8.96 -11.04
N ASP A 188 -3.17 -9.37 -12.26
CA ASP A 188 -1.88 -9.10 -12.90
C ASP A 188 -1.71 -7.60 -13.18
N MET A 189 -2.78 -6.92 -13.59
CA MET A 189 -2.78 -5.46 -13.76
C MET A 189 -2.42 -4.73 -12.46
N GLN A 190 -3.04 -5.12 -11.33
CA GLN A 190 -2.73 -4.53 -10.04
C GLN A 190 -1.30 -4.87 -9.57
N SER A 191 -0.81 -6.08 -9.89
CA SER A 191 0.57 -6.48 -9.63
C SER A 191 1.56 -5.59 -10.41
N GLY A 192 1.30 -5.37 -11.69
CA GLY A 192 2.11 -4.49 -12.54
C GLY A 192 2.17 -3.06 -12.00
N ILE A 193 1.06 -2.50 -11.53
CA ILE A 193 1.01 -1.15 -10.96
C ILE A 193 1.88 -1.05 -9.70
N LEU A 194 1.78 -2.01 -8.77
CA LEU A 194 2.56 -1.97 -7.54
C LEU A 194 4.07 -2.14 -7.80
N HIS A 195 4.46 -2.99 -8.76
CA HIS A 195 5.86 -3.14 -9.16
C HIS A 195 6.40 -1.91 -9.89
N ALA A 196 5.56 -1.22 -10.68
CA ALA A 196 5.94 0.04 -11.32
C ALA A 196 6.20 1.13 -10.27
N GLU A 197 5.40 1.21 -9.20
CA GLU A 197 5.64 2.13 -8.08
C GLU A 197 6.95 1.82 -7.33
N ASP A 198 7.36 0.55 -7.27
CA ASP A 198 8.66 0.12 -6.72
C ASP A 198 9.86 0.39 -7.65
N LYS A 199 9.62 1.01 -8.81
CA LYS A 199 10.61 1.21 -9.88
C LYS A 199 11.14 -0.09 -10.50
N ASP A 200 10.50 -1.23 -10.24
CA ASP A 200 10.80 -2.49 -10.93
C ASP A 200 9.97 -2.60 -12.22
N TYR A 201 10.38 -1.80 -13.21
CA TYR A 201 9.71 -1.74 -14.50
C TYR A 201 9.87 -3.00 -15.35
N LYS A 202 10.86 -3.87 -15.05
CA LYS A 202 11.07 -5.13 -15.77
C LYS A 202 9.99 -6.15 -15.39
N THR A 203 9.77 -6.33 -14.10
CA THR A 203 8.72 -7.23 -13.60
C THR A 203 7.34 -6.66 -13.91
N ALA A 204 7.15 -5.35 -13.78
CA ALA A 204 5.89 -4.70 -14.13
C ALA A 204 5.52 -4.91 -15.62
N TYR A 205 6.50 -4.80 -16.54
CA TYR A 205 6.29 -5.07 -17.95
C TYR A 205 5.73 -6.49 -18.20
N SER A 206 6.30 -7.50 -17.56
CA SER A 206 5.82 -8.89 -17.70
C SER A 206 4.37 -9.04 -17.25
N TYR A 207 4.00 -8.45 -16.10
CA TYR A 207 2.61 -8.46 -15.63
C TYR A 207 1.65 -7.73 -16.58
N PHE A 208 2.06 -6.59 -17.13
CA PHE A 208 1.22 -5.86 -18.10
C PHE A 208 1.11 -6.59 -19.44
N TYR A 209 2.13 -7.34 -19.85
CA TYR A 209 2.07 -8.19 -21.05
C TYR A 209 1.03 -9.31 -20.90
N GLU A 210 1.07 -10.07 -19.80
CA GLU A 210 0.07 -11.10 -19.49
C GLU A 210 -1.35 -10.50 -19.39
N THR A 211 -1.46 -9.32 -18.77
CA THR A 211 -2.72 -8.58 -18.68
C THR A 211 -3.27 -8.21 -20.07
N LEU A 212 -2.40 -7.75 -20.96
CA LEU A 212 -2.76 -7.36 -22.32
C LEU A 212 -3.24 -8.57 -23.14
N GLU A 213 -2.55 -9.71 -23.03
CA GLU A 213 -2.96 -10.95 -23.69
C GLU A 213 -4.31 -11.46 -23.13
N GLY A 214 -4.48 -11.41 -21.80
CA GLY A 214 -5.73 -11.77 -21.13
C GLY A 214 -6.92 -10.92 -21.55
N TYR A 215 -6.76 -9.59 -21.59
CA TYR A 215 -7.85 -8.69 -22.03
C TYR A 215 -8.07 -8.71 -23.54
N SER A 216 -7.01 -8.84 -24.35
CA SER A 216 -7.15 -8.89 -25.80
C SER A 216 -7.79 -10.18 -26.29
N SER A 217 -7.68 -11.27 -25.53
CA SER A 217 -8.39 -12.53 -25.84
C SER A 217 -9.90 -12.43 -25.61
N GLN A 218 -10.33 -11.47 -24.80
CA GLN A 218 -11.74 -11.25 -24.41
C GLN A 218 -12.32 -9.95 -25.00
N ASP A 219 -11.58 -9.25 -25.86
CA ASP A 219 -11.94 -7.97 -26.49
C ASP A 219 -12.40 -6.89 -25.49
N ASP A 220 -11.77 -6.84 -24.31
CA ASP A 220 -12.08 -5.84 -23.28
C ASP A 220 -11.41 -4.49 -23.59
N PRO A 221 -12.11 -3.35 -23.52
CA PRO A 221 -11.53 -2.02 -23.74
C PRO A 221 -10.38 -1.67 -22.77
N ARG A 222 -10.28 -2.35 -21.61
CA ARG A 222 -9.17 -2.19 -20.65
C ARG A 222 -7.82 -2.67 -21.20
N ALA A 223 -7.80 -3.42 -22.31
CA ALA A 223 -6.58 -3.80 -23.01
C ALA A 223 -5.72 -2.58 -23.39
N ILE A 224 -6.36 -1.46 -23.77
CA ILE A 224 -5.63 -0.25 -24.19
C ILE A 224 -4.87 0.36 -23.00
N LEU A 225 -5.45 0.30 -21.80
CA LEU A 225 -4.80 0.77 -20.58
C LEU A 225 -3.58 -0.11 -20.22
N ALA A 226 -3.69 -1.43 -20.37
CA ALA A 226 -2.55 -2.34 -20.18
C ALA A 226 -1.43 -2.06 -21.19
N LEU A 227 -1.78 -1.79 -22.46
CA LEU A 227 -0.82 -1.40 -23.50
C LEU A 227 -0.10 -0.08 -23.13
N LYS A 228 -0.83 0.94 -22.65
CA LYS A 228 -0.21 2.20 -22.16
C LYS A 228 0.82 1.94 -21.07
N TYR A 229 0.47 1.16 -20.04
CA TYR A 229 1.39 0.86 -18.95
C TYR A 229 2.61 0.06 -19.42
N MET A 230 2.41 -0.88 -20.35
CA MET A 230 3.50 -1.64 -20.95
C MET A 230 4.49 -0.74 -21.70
N LEU A 231 3.97 0.20 -22.51
CA LEU A 231 4.78 1.22 -23.20
C LEU A 231 5.49 2.14 -22.20
N LEU A 232 4.80 2.56 -21.14
CA LEU A 232 5.35 3.41 -20.08
C LEU A 232 6.55 2.73 -19.41
N CYS A 233 6.44 1.45 -19.03
CA CYS A 233 7.55 0.71 -18.43
C CYS A 233 8.79 0.68 -19.33
N LYS A 234 8.61 0.52 -20.65
CA LYS A 234 9.72 0.52 -21.61
C LYS A 234 10.36 1.91 -21.79
N ILE A 235 9.55 2.97 -21.75
CA ILE A 235 10.07 4.35 -21.74
C ILE A 235 10.88 4.60 -20.46
N MET A 236 10.37 4.18 -19.29
CA MET A 236 11.08 4.33 -18.01
C MET A 236 12.39 3.51 -17.94
N LEU A 237 12.49 2.40 -18.67
CA LEU A 237 13.73 1.62 -18.81
C LEU A 237 14.72 2.20 -19.83
N ASN A 238 14.41 3.35 -20.44
CA ASN A 238 15.20 3.96 -21.51
C ASN A 238 15.33 3.07 -22.77
N LEU A 239 14.40 2.15 -22.99
CA LEU A 239 14.36 1.26 -24.15
C LEU A 239 13.33 1.78 -25.16
N SER A 240 13.61 2.95 -25.72
CA SER A 240 12.71 3.61 -26.69
C SER A 240 12.58 2.85 -28.01
N ASP A 241 13.57 2.05 -28.41
CA ASP A 241 13.50 1.24 -29.64
C ASP A 241 12.50 0.07 -29.50
N ASP A 242 12.44 -0.57 -28.32
CA ASP A 242 11.45 -1.60 -28.01
C ASP A 242 10.02 -1.06 -28.11
N VAL A 243 9.80 0.22 -27.77
CA VAL A 243 8.49 0.86 -27.87
C VAL A 243 7.99 0.89 -29.31
N TYR A 244 8.85 1.23 -30.29
CA TYR A 244 8.45 1.20 -31.71
C TYR A 244 8.19 -0.23 -32.19
N ALA A 245 8.98 -1.20 -31.74
CA ALA A 245 8.79 -2.61 -32.09
C ALA A 245 7.43 -3.13 -31.56
N ILE A 246 7.08 -2.77 -30.32
CA ILE A 246 5.81 -3.12 -29.69
C ILE A 246 4.63 -2.48 -30.43
N ILE A 247 4.70 -1.18 -30.74
CA ILE A 247 3.62 -0.45 -31.45
C ILE A 247 3.36 -1.05 -32.84
N ASN A 248 4.42 -1.48 -33.54
CA ASN A 248 4.32 -2.13 -34.84
C ASN A 248 3.92 -3.63 -34.73
N GLY A 249 3.80 -4.17 -33.52
CA GLY A 249 3.37 -5.54 -33.27
C GLY A 249 1.90 -5.76 -33.63
N LYS A 250 1.56 -6.99 -34.05
CA LYS A 250 0.20 -7.36 -34.47
C LYS A 250 -0.88 -7.05 -33.42
N LEU A 251 -0.56 -7.23 -32.13
CA LEU A 251 -1.51 -6.98 -31.03
C LEU A 251 -1.77 -5.48 -30.85
N ALA A 252 -0.74 -4.64 -30.92
CA ALA A 252 -0.84 -3.20 -30.71
C ALA A 252 -1.52 -2.49 -31.90
N LEU A 253 -1.33 -2.98 -33.12
CA LEU A 253 -2.01 -2.49 -34.32
C LEU A 253 -3.55 -2.55 -34.21
N ARG A 254 -4.09 -3.54 -33.48
CA ARG A 254 -5.53 -3.67 -33.24
C ARG A 254 -6.09 -2.56 -32.36
N TYR A 255 -5.26 -2.01 -31.48
CA TYR A 255 -5.59 -0.94 -30.53
C TYR A 255 -4.94 0.39 -30.92
N ALA A 256 -4.63 0.58 -32.21
CA ALA A 256 -4.07 1.81 -32.71
C ALA A 256 -5.04 2.98 -32.46
N GLY A 257 -4.53 4.06 -31.87
CA GLY A 257 -5.31 5.23 -31.54
C GLY A 257 -4.46 6.32 -30.90
N ARG A 258 -5.12 7.43 -30.57
CA ARG A 258 -4.50 8.64 -30.01
C ARG A 258 -3.70 8.36 -28.72
N GLU A 259 -4.14 7.36 -27.96
CA GLU A 259 -3.49 6.86 -26.76
C GLU A 259 -2.09 6.26 -27.02
N VAL A 260 -1.93 5.53 -28.11
CA VAL A 260 -0.66 4.92 -28.52
C VAL A 260 0.25 5.98 -29.14
N ASP A 261 -0.33 6.92 -29.91
CA ASP A 261 0.40 8.04 -30.50
C ASP A 261 1.00 8.97 -29.43
N ALA A 262 0.28 9.19 -28.32
CA ALA A 262 0.80 9.92 -27.17
C ALA A 262 2.06 9.26 -26.60
N MET A 263 2.01 7.94 -26.38
CA MET A 263 3.17 7.18 -25.87
C MET A 263 4.33 7.15 -26.87
N LYS A 264 4.04 7.12 -28.17
CA LYS A 264 5.04 7.24 -29.23
C LYS A 264 5.72 8.62 -29.22
N ALA A 265 4.95 9.69 -29.07
CA ALA A 265 5.49 11.06 -28.98
C ALA A 265 6.39 11.25 -27.75
N VAL A 266 5.98 10.68 -26.61
CA VAL A 266 6.81 10.67 -25.40
C VAL A 266 8.09 9.86 -25.60
N ALA A 267 8.01 8.70 -26.26
CA ALA A 267 9.17 7.87 -26.58
C ALA A 267 10.13 8.56 -27.57
N THR A 268 9.63 9.27 -28.59
CA THR A 268 10.46 10.09 -29.50
C THR A 268 11.21 11.18 -28.74
N ALA A 269 10.50 11.91 -27.86
CA ALA A 269 11.08 13.01 -27.11
C ALA A 269 12.17 12.52 -26.15
N HIS A 270 11.93 11.38 -25.50
CA HIS A 270 12.91 10.73 -24.62
C HIS A 270 14.15 10.26 -25.40
N LYS A 271 13.97 9.64 -26.57
CA LYS A 271 15.07 9.21 -27.44
C LYS A 271 15.95 10.39 -27.89
N ASN A 272 15.32 11.51 -28.25
CA ASN A 272 16.00 12.72 -28.70
C ASN A 272 16.60 13.56 -27.55
N ARG A 273 16.35 13.18 -26.29
CA ARG A 273 16.68 13.95 -25.08
C ARG A 273 16.23 15.41 -25.18
N SER A 274 15.03 15.62 -25.74
CA SER A 274 14.49 16.94 -26.07
C SER A 274 13.34 17.29 -25.14
N LEU A 275 13.59 18.23 -24.22
CA LEU A 275 12.55 18.74 -23.31
C LEU A 275 11.41 19.43 -24.08
N ASN A 276 11.75 20.16 -25.15
CA ASN A 276 10.77 20.87 -25.98
C ASN A 276 9.76 19.92 -26.64
N GLU A 277 10.23 18.78 -27.17
CA GLU A 277 9.34 17.78 -27.77
C GLU A 277 8.45 17.13 -26.70
N PHE A 278 8.99 16.93 -25.50
CA PHE A 278 8.26 16.35 -24.37
C PHE A 278 7.14 17.29 -23.88
N GLU A 279 7.42 18.58 -23.74
CA GLU A 279 6.40 19.58 -23.37
C GLU A 279 5.31 19.70 -24.44
N ASN A 280 5.69 19.70 -25.73
CA ASN A 280 4.73 19.70 -26.83
C ASN A 280 3.85 18.45 -26.82
N ALA A 281 4.42 17.28 -26.52
CA ALA A 281 3.67 16.03 -26.37
C ALA A 281 2.69 16.11 -25.19
N LEU A 282 3.13 16.62 -24.03
CA LEU A 282 2.27 16.84 -22.86
C LEU A 282 1.13 17.83 -23.12
N ALA A 283 1.39 18.90 -23.88
CA ALA A 283 0.38 19.89 -24.24
C ALA A 283 -0.67 19.34 -25.21
N THR A 284 -0.24 18.53 -26.18
CA THR A 284 -1.11 17.96 -27.23
C THR A 284 -1.97 16.81 -26.72
N TYR A 285 -1.44 16.01 -25.78
CA TYR A 285 -2.07 14.78 -25.25
C TYR A 285 -2.43 14.91 -23.78
N LYS A 286 -2.90 16.09 -23.36
CA LYS A 286 -3.22 16.39 -21.96
C LYS A 286 -4.29 15.48 -21.38
N ASP A 287 -5.29 15.11 -22.19
CA ASP A 287 -6.39 14.26 -21.75
C ASP A 287 -5.90 12.81 -21.57
N GLU A 288 -5.06 12.32 -22.48
CA GLU A 288 -4.61 10.93 -22.48
C GLU A 288 -3.53 10.65 -21.43
N LEU A 289 -2.69 11.64 -21.12
CA LEU A 289 -1.59 11.55 -20.14
C LEU A 289 -1.98 12.08 -18.75
N GLY A 290 -2.98 12.97 -18.67
CA GLY A 290 -3.40 13.60 -17.42
C GLY A 290 -4.52 12.88 -16.68
N ASN A 291 -5.37 12.12 -17.38
CA ASN A 291 -6.50 11.41 -16.77
C ASN A 291 -6.07 10.23 -15.87
N ASP A 292 -4.88 9.69 -16.09
CA ASP A 292 -4.37 8.55 -15.33
C ASP A 292 -3.39 9.01 -14.23
N PRO A 293 -3.71 8.79 -12.94
CA PRO A 293 -2.84 9.15 -11.83
C PRO A 293 -1.46 8.48 -11.87
N ILE A 294 -1.37 7.25 -12.40
CA ILE A 294 -0.14 6.45 -12.43
C ILE A 294 0.78 7.02 -13.51
N ILE A 295 0.27 7.18 -14.73
CA ILE A 295 1.02 7.77 -15.85
C ILE A 295 1.53 9.16 -15.45
N ARG A 296 0.68 10.01 -14.86
CA ARG A 296 1.07 11.35 -14.40
C ARG A 296 2.22 11.31 -13.39
N SER A 297 2.19 10.37 -12.43
CA SER A 297 3.25 10.23 -11.44
C SER A 297 4.58 9.82 -12.07
N HIS A 298 4.56 8.88 -13.01
CA HIS A 298 5.77 8.42 -13.69
C HIS A 298 6.29 9.43 -14.73
N LEU A 299 5.40 10.17 -15.41
CA LEU A 299 5.78 11.25 -16.32
C LEU A 299 6.45 12.42 -15.60
N ALA A 300 6.02 12.73 -14.37
CA ALA A 300 6.70 13.73 -13.55
C ALA A 300 8.14 13.30 -13.23
N ALA A 301 8.33 12.04 -12.80
CA ALA A 301 9.66 11.48 -12.60
C ALA A 301 10.49 11.43 -13.89
N LEU A 302 9.84 11.13 -15.02
CA LEU A 302 10.48 11.13 -16.33
C LEU A 302 10.94 12.53 -16.75
N TYR A 303 10.12 13.56 -16.49
CA TYR A 303 10.47 14.96 -16.75
C TYR A 303 11.74 15.36 -15.98
N ASP A 304 11.84 15.01 -14.70
CA ASP A 304 13.03 15.24 -13.90
C ASP A 304 14.28 14.59 -14.51
N THR A 305 14.18 13.31 -14.88
CA THR A 305 15.30 12.59 -15.51
C THR A 305 15.68 13.16 -16.88
N LEU A 306 14.70 13.60 -17.67
CA LEU A 306 14.94 14.18 -19.00
C LEU A 306 15.58 15.55 -18.88
N LEU A 307 15.16 16.35 -17.91
CA LEU A 307 15.77 17.64 -17.59
C LEU A 307 17.22 17.46 -17.16
N GLU A 308 17.51 16.49 -16.29
CA GLU A 308 18.88 16.15 -15.87
C GLU A 308 19.74 15.73 -17.07
N GLN A 309 19.26 14.83 -17.92
CA GLN A 309 20.01 14.39 -19.11
C GLN A 309 20.24 15.52 -20.11
N ASN A 310 19.26 16.40 -20.29
CA ASN A 310 19.39 17.55 -21.19
C ASN A 310 20.38 18.58 -20.63
N LEU A 311 20.36 18.83 -19.32
CA LEU A 311 21.34 19.68 -18.65
C LEU A 311 22.75 19.11 -18.78
N VAL A 312 22.95 17.82 -18.53
CA VAL A 312 24.26 17.15 -18.71
C VAL A 312 24.78 17.33 -20.13
N ARG A 313 23.93 17.11 -21.15
CA ARG A 313 24.31 17.30 -22.56
C ARG A 313 24.74 18.75 -22.87
N ILE A 314 24.09 19.72 -22.24
CA ILE A 314 24.38 21.15 -22.46
C ILE A 314 25.70 21.55 -21.78
N ILE A 315 26.00 21.01 -20.59
CA ILE A 315 27.19 21.38 -19.81
C ILE A 315 28.44 20.60 -20.22
N GLU A 316 28.31 19.40 -20.79
CA GLU A 316 29.42 18.51 -21.18
C GLU A 316 30.56 19.20 -21.98
N PRO A 317 30.29 20.08 -22.97
CA PRO A 317 31.36 20.73 -23.71
C PRO A 317 32.01 21.94 -23.00
N PHE A 318 31.52 22.37 -21.84
CA PHE A 318 31.97 23.61 -21.18
C PHE A 318 32.56 23.37 -19.79
N SER A 319 33.77 23.88 -19.54
CA SER A 319 34.35 23.91 -18.19
C SER A 319 33.76 25.04 -17.33
N ARG A 320 33.29 26.12 -17.97
CA ARG A 320 32.62 27.25 -17.32
C ARG A 320 31.51 27.76 -18.23
N VAL A 321 30.28 27.84 -17.71
CA VAL A 321 29.10 28.27 -18.47
C VAL A 321 28.25 29.24 -17.67
N GLU A 322 27.70 30.27 -18.31
CA GLU A 322 26.74 31.18 -17.70
C GLU A 322 25.38 30.51 -17.54
N ILE A 323 24.76 30.63 -16.35
CA ILE A 323 23.44 30.02 -16.07
C ILE A 323 22.36 30.61 -16.98
N SER A 324 22.48 31.89 -17.34
CA SER A 324 21.61 32.56 -18.31
C SER A 324 21.62 31.87 -19.68
N HIS A 325 22.80 31.46 -20.15
CA HIS A 325 22.94 30.77 -21.43
C HIS A 325 22.33 29.36 -21.39
N VAL A 326 22.51 28.63 -20.28
CA VAL A 326 21.86 27.33 -20.05
C VAL A 326 20.34 27.49 -20.02
N ALA A 327 19.84 28.51 -19.33
CA ALA A 327 18.41 28.81 -19.23
C ALA A 327 17.78 29.14 -20.59
N GLU A 328 18.46 29.91 -21.44
CA GLU A 328 18.00 30.18 -22.81
C GLU A 328 17.93 28.92 -23.68
N MET A 329 18.93 28.03 -23.58
CA MET A 329 18.93 26.78 -24.35
C MET A 329 17.84 25.79 -23.89
N VAL A 330 17.55 25.75 -22.59
CA VAL A 330 16.50 24.90 -22.02
C VAL A 330 15.10 25.55 -22.11
N LYS A 331 15.03 26.87 -22.37
CA LYS A 331 13.80 27.69 -22.36
C LYS A 331 13.05 27.68 -21.02
N LEU A 332 13.78 27.54 -19.93
CA LEU A 332 13.23 27.61 -18.57
C LEU A 332 13.77 28.83 -17.82
N PRO A 333 13.07 29.33 -16.79
CA PRO A 333 13.56 30.43 -15.97
C PRO A 333 14.90 30.08 -15.29
N THR A 334 15.81 31.04 -15.21
CA THR A 334 17.14 30.89 -14.58
C THR A 334 17.06 30.31 -13.17
N GLN A 335 16.08 30.74 -12.35
CA GLN A 335 15.88 30.25 -10.99
C GLN A 335 15.57 28.74 -10.92
N GLN A 336 14.78 28.21 -11.85
CA GLN A 336 14.44 26.78 -11.87
C GLN A 336 15.66 25.96 -12.28
N VAL A 337 16.41 26.44 -13.27
CA VAL A 337 17.66 25.80 -13.73
C VAL A 337 18.72 25.81 -12.62
N GLU A 338 18.90 26.93 -11.92
CA GLU A 338 19.83 27.03 -10.78
C GLU A 338 19.46 26.06 -9.67
N THR A 339 18.17 26.00 -9.29
CA THR A 339 17.69 25.08 -8.26
C THR A 339 17.95 23.63 -8.66
N LYS A 340 17.66 23.26 -9.92
CA LYS A 340 17.89 21.88 -10.39
C LYS A 340 19.37 21.55 -10.49
N LEU A 341 20.21 22.45 -10.99
CA LEU A 341 21.68 22.28 -11.00
C LEU A 341 22.23 22.11 -9.58
N SER A 342 21.70 22.84 -8.59
CA SER A 342 22.11 22.69 -7.20
C SER A 342 21.75 21.30 -6.63
N GLN A 343 20.58 20.78 -6.98
CA GLN A 343 20.18 19.41 -6.62
C GLN A 343 21.09 18.36 -7.27
N MET A 344 21.39 18.51 -8.57
CA MET A 344 22.26 17.58 -9.29
C MET A 344 23.69 17.53 -8.73
N ILE A 345 24.22 18.68 -8.28
CA ILE A 345 25.53 18.75 -7.62
C ILE A 345 25.49 18.04 -6.26
N LEU A 346 24.42 18.23 -5.48
CA LEU A 346 24.23 17.53 -4.20
C LEU A 346 24.09 16.02 -4.36
N ASP A 347 23.37 15.59 -5.40
CA ASP A 347 23.16 14.18 -5.77
C ASP A 347 24.41 13.55 -6.41
N LYS A 348 25.49 14.33 -6.59
CA LYS A 348 26.77 13.92 -7.21
C LYS A 348 26.61 13.35 -8.62
N VAL A 349 25.65 13.87 -9.40
CA VAL A 349 25.46 13.47 -10.80
C VAL A 349 26.61 13.96 -11.67
N PHE A 350 27.14 15.16 -11.36
CA PHE A 350 28.35 15.70 -11.94
C PHE A 350 29.09 16.53 -10.90
N HIS A 351 30.40 16.73 -11.11
CA HIS A 351 31.22 17.56 -10.22
C HIS A 351 31.21 19.00 -10.70
N GLY A 352 30.63 19.90 -9.90
CA GLY A 352 30.61 21.32 -10.22
C GLY A 352 30.29 22.19 -9.01
N ILE A 353 30.57 23.48 -9.14
CA ILE A 353 30.21 24.51 -8.16
C ILE A 353 29.43 25.61 -8.88
N LEU A 354 28.36 26.08 -8.24
CA LEU A 354 27.59 27.24 -8.68
C LEU A 354 28.17 28.51 -8.04
N ASP A 355 28.64 29.43 -8.86
CA ASP A 355 29.03 30.78 -8.44
C ASP A 355 27.82 31.72 -8.60
N GLN A 356 27.13 31.98 -7.49
CA GLN A 356 25.97 32.87 -7.45
C GLN A 356 26.33 34.35 -7.66
N GLY A 357 27.58 34.76 -7.41
CA GLY A 357 28.02 36.13 -7.60
C GLY A 357 28.23 36.46 -9.08
N ALA A 358 28.84 35.54 -9.82
CA ALA A 358 29.08 35.68 -11.26
C ALA A 358 28.00 35.04 -12.14
N GLY A 359 27.02 34.34 -11.56
CA GLY A 359 25.99 33.61 -12.31
C GLY A 359 26.55 32.51 -13.22
N CYS A 360 27.65 31.89 -12.80
CA CYS A 360 28.39 30.90 -13.60
C CYS A 360 28.36 29.52 -12.93
N LEU A 361 28.19 28.48 -13.74
CA LEU A 361 28.47 27.10 -13.35
C LEU A 361 29.91 26.76 -13.75
N ILE A 362 30.69 26.28 -12.79
CA ILE A 362 32.04 25.76 -13.02
C ILE A 362 31.95 24.24 -12.89
N VAL A 363 32.27 23.54 -13.98
CA VAL A 363 32.31 22.06 -14.01
C VAL A 363 33.75 21.64 -13.80
N PHE A 364 33.95 20.72 -12.87
CA PHE A 364 35.25 20.10 -12.60
C PHE A 364 35.27 18.69 -13.18
N ASP A 365 36.45 18.25 -13.61
CA ASP A 365 36.67 16.84 -13.90
C ASP A 365 36.53 16.01 -12.61
N GLU A 366 36.17 14.74 -12.76
CA GLU A 366 36.11 13.81 -11.63
C GLU A 366 37.43 13.86 -10.85
N PRO A 367 37.40 14.13 -9.52
CA PRO A 367 38.60 14.12 -8.72
C PRO A 367 39.15 12.70 -8.74
N SER A 368 40.34 12.52 -9.32
CA SER A 368 41.03 11.24 -9.33
C SER A 368 41.22 10.75 -7.90
N GLN A 369 40.51 9.69 -7.53
CA GLN A 369 40.74 9.05 -6.25
C GLN A 369 42.07 8.31 -6.32
N ASP A 370 43.02 8.76 -5.52
CA ASP A 370 44.33 8.13 -5.38
C ASP A 370 44.15 6.76 -4.71
N LEU A 371 44.28 5.70 -5.51
CA LEU A 371 44.21 4.29 -5.08
C LEU A 371 45.15 3.98 -3.90
N THR A 372 46.23 4.75 -3.76
CA THR A 372 47.18 4.63 -2.65
C THR A 372 46.58 5.03 -1.30
N TYR A 373 45.70 6.03 -1.25
CA TYR A 373 45.03 6.42 0.01
C TYR A 373 44.01 5.37 0.45
N GLU A 374 43.29 4.76 -0.50
CA GLU A 374 42.35 3.69 -0.18
C GLU A 374 43.08 2.42 0.32
N ALA A 375 44.17 2.02 -0.37
CA ALA A 375 45.00 0.90 0.05
C ALA A 375 45.69 1.15 1.41
N THR A 376 46.11 2.38 1.71
CA THR A 376 46.68 2.72 3.03
C THR A 376 45.62 2.71 4.14
N LEU A 377 44.39 3.14 3.88
CA LEU A 377 43.28 3.01 4.84
C LEU A 377 42.89 1.55 5.08
N GLU A 378 42.90 0.72 4.04
CA GLU A 378 42.62 -0.71 4.16
C GLU A 378 43.70 -1.43 4.98
N THR A 379 44.98 -1.18 4.68
CA THR A 379 46.10 -1.72 5.46
C THR A 379 46.09 -1.26 6.92
N LEU A 380 45.72 0.01 7.20
CA LEU A 380 45.50 0.51 8.56
C LEU A 380 44.39 -0.27 9.30
N LYS A 381 43.27 -0.54 8.62
CA LYS A 381 42.20 -1.38 9.19
C LYS A 381 42.68 -2.80 9.49
N GLN A 382 43.41 -3.41 8.57
CA GLN A 382 43.93 -4.77 8.76
C GLN A 382 44.97 -4.83 9.90
N MET A 383 45.83 -3.82 10.03
CA MET A 383 46.73 -3.71 11.19
C MET A 383 45.95 -3.60 12.51
N GLY A 384 44.86 -2.83 12.55
CA GLY A 384 43.97 -2.74 13.72
C GLY A 384 43.41 -4.10 14.14
N ASN A 385 42.89 -4.88 13.19
CA ASN A 385 42.36 -6.23 13.44
C ASN A 385 43.44 -7.18 14.00
N VAL A 386 44.68 -7.08 13.50
CA VAL A 386 45.79 -7.90 13.99
C VAL A 386 46.16 -7.53 15.43
N VAL A 387 46.17 -6.23 15.76
CA VAL A 387 46.44 -5.75 17.12
C VAL A 387 45.37 -6.25 18.09
N GLU A 388 44.08 -6.17 17.73
CA GLU A 388 42.99 -6.72 18.56
C GLU A 388 43.13 -8.24 18.76
N SER A 389 43.43 -9.00 17.70
CA SER A 389 43.63 -10.45 17.79
C SER A 389 44.81 -10.81 18.70
N LEU A 390 45.87 -10.01 18.69
CA LEU A 390 47.01 -10.17 19.58
C LEU A 390 46.64 -9.91 21.05
N TYR A 391 45.85 -8.87 21.32
CA TYR A 391 45.33 -8.59 22.66
C TYR A 391 44.45 -9.72 23.19
N GLU A 392 43.54 -10.26 22.37
CA GLU A 392 42.69 -11.40 22.76
C GLU A 392 43.50 -12.66 23.06
N LYS A 393 44.53 -12.95 22.26
CA LYS A 393 45.40 -14.11 22.48
C LYS A 393 46.25 -13.94 23.73
N ALA A 394 46.77 -12.74 23.98
CA ALA A 394 47.51 -12.42 25.20
C ALA A 394 46.64 -12.56 26.45
N ALA A 395 45.38 -12.09 26.40
CA ALA A 395 44.43 -12.21 27.50
C ALA A 395 43.98 -13.67 27.78
N LYS A 396 44.10 -14.58 26.80
CA LYS A 396 43.85 -16.02 26.99
C LYS A 396 45.03 -16.80 27.58
N LEU A 397 46.22 -16.20 27.58
CA LEU A 397 47.46 -16.79 28.09
C LEU A 397 47.77 -16.38 29.55
N SER A 398 47.15 -15.30 30.03
CA SER A 398 47.05 -14.94 31.47
C SER A 398 45.84 -15.60 32.11
#